data_AF-A0A7J2R303-F1
#
_entry.id   AF-A0A7J2R303-F1
#
_cell.length_a   1.000
_cell.length_b   1.000
_cell.length_c   1.000
_cell.angle_alpha   90.00
_cell.angle_beta   90.00
_cell.angle_gamma   90.00
#
_symmetry.space_group_name_H-M   'P 1'
#
loop_
_entity.id
_entity.type
_entity.pdbx_description
1 polymer ?
#
loop_
_entity_poly.entity_id
_entity_poly.type
_entity_poly.pdbx_seq_one_letter_code
_entity_poly.pdbx_strand_id
1 'polypeptide(L)' 'MNKEEIINLLKSRIKTCYRDLLFARSQKGYRKDWIEGFRSRLDELILVYHQIYDISFVDACEELNINYKDVNTEDA' A
#
# COMPACT_ATOMS: atom_id res chain seq x y z
N MET A 1 8.71 -20.84 6.80
CA MET A 1 7.53 -20.17 6.22
C MET A 1 7.37 -20.66 4.78
N ASN A 2 6.20 -21.17 4.44
CA ASN A 2 5.88 -21.57 3.07
C ASN A 2 5.46 -20.35 2.23
N LYS A 3 5.33 -20.54 0.90
CA LYS A 3 4.96 -19.47 -0.04
C LYS A 3 3.64 -18.79 0.33
N GLU A 4 2.65 -19.55 0.77
CA GLU A 4 1.32 -19.04 1.09
C GLU A 4 1.33 -18.19 2.37
N GLU A 5 2.11 -18.58 3.39
CA GLU A 5 2.34 -17.77 4.58
C GLU A 5 3.03 -16.44 4.25
N ILE A 6 3.99 -16.44 3.31
CA ILE A 6 4.67 -15.22 2.85
C ILE A 6 3.68 -14.28 2.15
N ILE A 7 2.85 -14.82 1.26
CA ILE A 7 1.82 -14.04 0.55
C ILE A 7 0.80 -13.47 1.53
N ASN A 8 0.36 -14.25 2.50
CA ASN A 8 -0.57 -13.79 3.53
C ASN A 8 0.03 -12.68 4.40
N LEU A 9 1.32 -12.80 4.74
CA LEU A 9 2.05 -11.74 5.43
C LEU A 9 2.14 -10.46 4.57
N LEU A 10 2.45 -10.58 3.28
CA LEU A 10 2.48 -9.45 2.35
C LEU A 10 1.12 -8.73 2.30
N LYS A 11 0.02 -9.47 2.09
CA LYS A 11 -1.35 -8.91 2.08
C LYS A 11 -1.68 -8.20 3.40
N SER A 12 -1.30 -8.79 4.53
CA SER A 12 -1.50 -8.18 5.85
C SER A 12 -0.71 -6.87 6.02
N ARG A 13 0.54 -6.83 5.55
CA ARG A 13 1.39 -5.63 5.59
C ARG A 13 0.84 -4.52 4.70
N ILE A 14 0.40 -4.85 3.48
CA ILE A 14 -0.27 -3.93 2.57
C ILE A 14 -1.49 -3.30 3.24
N LYS A 15 -2.39 -4.13 3.78
CA LYS A 15 -3.62 -3.67 4.45
C LYS A 15 -3.33 -2.75 5.64
N THR A 16 -2.32 -3.09 6.44
CA THR A 16 -1.91 -2.28 7.60
C THR A 16 -1.35 -0.95 7.14
N CYS A 17 -0.43 -0.95 6.17
CA CYS A 17 0.19 0.27 5.65
C CYS A 17 -0.83 1.21 5.01
N TYR A 18 -1.80 0.67 4.25
CA TYR A 18 -2.86 1.47 3.64
C TYR A 18 -3.78 2.11 4.69
N ARG A 19 -4.18 1.36 5.72
CA ARG A 19 -4.95 1.93 6.83
C ARG A 19 -4.17 3.05 7.54
N ASP A 20 -2.87 2.84 7.77
CA ASP A 20 -2.03 3.81 8.47
C ASP A 20 -1.81 5.07 7.61
N LEU A 21 -1.69 4.94 6.27
CA LEU A 21 -1.69 6.05 5.33
C LEU A 21 -2.98 6.87 5.41
N LEU A 22 -4.14 6.22 5.32
CA LEU A 22 -5.45 6.90 5.40
C LEU A 22 -5.63 7.58 6.76
N PHE A 23 -5.21 6.92 7.83
CA PHE A 23 -5.22 7.50 9.17
C PHE A 23 -4.34 8.75 9.22
N ALA A 24 -3.09 8.66 8.76
CA ALA A 24 -2.15 9.78 8.74
C ALA A 24 -2.71 10.99 7.96
N ARG A 25 -3.30 10.77 6.78
CA ARG A 25 -3.97 11.83 5.98
C ARG A 25 -5.15 12.47 6.70
N SER A 26 -5.87 11.72 7.55
CA SER A 26 -7.02 12.24 8.29
C SER A 26 -6.64 13.10 9.51
N GLN A 27 -5.41 13.01 10.01
CA GLN A 27 -4.98 13.69 11.24
C GLN A 27 -4.48 15.11 10.97
N LYS A 28 -5.10 16.10 11.62
CA LYS A 28 -4.59 17.48 11.60
C LYS A 28 -3.25 17.54 12.34
N GLY A 29 -2.19 17.98 11.64
CA GLY A 29 -0.85 18.12 12.20
C GLY A 29 0.05 16.88 12.04
N TYR A 30 -0.41 15.84 11.33
CA TYR A 30 0.48 14.76 10.92
C TYR A 30 1.53 15.31 9.95
N ARG A 31 2.79 14.91 10.11
CA ARG A 31 3.86 15.46 9.28
C ARG A 31 3.78 14.89 7.86
N LYS A 32 3.90 15.76 6.85
CA LYS A 32 3.81 15.37 5.43
C LYS A 32 4.85 14.31 5.04
N ASP A 33 6.07 14.39 5.58
CA ASP A 33 7.13 13.42 5.34
C ASP A 33 6.77 12.00 5.82
N TRP A 34 5.93 11.88 6.85
CA TRP A 34 5.46 10.59 7.33
C TRP A 34 4.38 10.00 6.44
N ILE A 35 3.46 10.86 5.96
CA ILE A 35 2.44 10.45 4.98
C ILE A 35 3.14 9.93 3.72
N GLU A 36 4.13 10.67 3.24
CA GLU A 36 4.94 10.26 2.10
C GLU A 36 5.67 8.92 2.35
N GLY A 37 6.24 8.74 3.55
CA GLY A 37 6.84 7.46 3.93
C GLY A 37 5.87 6.28 3.90
N PHE A 38 4.62 6.45 4.36
CA PHE A 38 3.59 5.42 4.23
C PHE A 38 3.18 5.17 2.77
N ARG A 39 3.11 6.23 1.96
CA ARG A 39 2.78 6.15 0.53
C ARG A 39 3.85 5.36 -0.23
N SER A 40 5.14 5.72 -0.09
CA SER A 40 6.24 5.01 -0.75
C SER A 40 6.32 3.55 -0.30
N ARG A 41 6.13 3.29 1.00
CA ARG A 41 6.12 1.92 1.52
C ARG A 41 4.97 1.09 0.95
N LEU A 42 3.79 1.69 0.82
CA LEU A 42 2.63 1.02 0.23
C LEU A 42 2.85 0.72 -1.24
N ASP A 43 3.41 1.67 -2.00
CA ASP A 43 3.81 1.51 -3.40
C ASP A 43 4.75 0.30 -3.60
N GLU A 44 5.83 0.22 -2.81
CA GLU A 44 6.77 -0.91 -2.84
C GLU A 44 6.10 -2.26 -2.58
N LEU A 45 5.18 -2.32 -1.61
CA LEU A 45 4.51 -3.57 -1.26
C LEU A 45 3.54 -4.02 -2.37
N ILE A 46 2.84 -3.08 -3.00
CA ILE A 46 1.97 -3.37 -4.15
C ILE A 46 2.82 -3.77 -5.36
N LEU A 47 3.99 -3.15 -5.55
CA LEU A 47 4.98 -3.53 -6.58
C LEU A 47 5.31 -5.03 -6.49
N VAL A 48 5.65 -5.49 -5.29
CA VAL A 48 5.95 -6.91 -5.03
C VAL A 48 4.72 -7.79 -5.29
N TYR A 49 3.52 -7.35 -4.87
CA TYR A 49 2.29 -8.13 -5.07
C TYR A 49 2.00 -8.35 -6.56
N HIS A 50 1.96 -7.28 -7.36
CA HIS A 50 1.60 -7.41 -8.77
C HIS A 50 2.63 -8.22 -9.56
N GLN A 51 3.92 -8.17 -9.17
CA GLN A 51 4.97 -9.02 -9.75
C GLN A 51 4.79 -10.51 -9.41
N ILE A 52 4.34 -10.84 -8.20
CA ILE A 52 4.08 -12.24 -7.79
C ILE A 52 2.93 -12.84 -8.59
N TYR A 53 1.91 -12.05 -8.88
CA TYR A 53 0.67 -12.49 -9.54
C TYR A 53 0.67 -12.24 -11.06
N ASP A 54 1.71 -11.57 -11.60
CA ASP A 54 1.82 -11.19 -13.01
C ASP A 54 0.58 -10.41 -13.51
N ILE A 55 0.16 -9.43 -12.72
CA ILE A 55 -0.97 -8.55 -13.02
C ILE A 55 -0.51 -7.09 -13.11
N SER A 56 -1.36 -6.22 -13.65
CA SER A 56 -1.04 -4.80 -13.65
C SER A 56 -1.08 -4.22 -12.24
N PHE A 57 -0.37 -3.11 -12.02
CA PHE A 57 -0.39 -2.40 -10.73
C PHE A 57 -1.80 -1.93 -10.36
N VAL A 58 -2.63 -1.57 -11.35
CA VAL A 58 -4.02 -1.15 -11.15
C VAL A 58 -4.87 -2.33 -10.70
N ASP A 59 -4.75 -3.48 -11.37
CA ASP A 59 -5.48 -4.71 -10.98
C ASP A 59 -5.09 -5.16 -9.56
N ALA A 60 -3.80 -5.03 -9.21
CA ALA A 60 -3.35 -5.29 -7.85
C ALA A 60 -4.04 -4.37 -6.82
N CYS A 61 -4.14 -3.07 -7.11
CA CYS A 61 -4.89 -2.14 -6.25
C CYS A 61 -6.35 -2.57 -6.09
N GLU A 62 -7.01 -2.97 -7.19
CA GLU A 62 -8.41 -3.41 -7.17
C GLU A 62 -8.61 -4.68 -6.32
N GLU A 63 -7.79 -5.72 -6.54
CA GLU A 63 -7.84 -6.96 -5.75
C GLU A 63 -7.61 -6.72 -4.25
N LEU A 64 -6.71 -5.78 -3.93
CA LEU A 64 -6.33 -5.43 -2.56
C LEU A 64 -7.31 -4.43 -1.90
N ASN A 65 -8.35 -3.97 -2.62
CA ASN A 65 -9.30 -2.94 -2.19
C ASN A 65 -8.61 -1.62 -1.81
N ILE A 66 -7.64 -1.21 -2.62
CA ILE A 66 -6.88 0.03 -2.48
C ILE A 66 -7.29 0.98 -3.59
N ASN A 67 -7.56 2.24 -3.23
CA ASN A 67 -7.79 3.27 -4.24
C ASN A 67 -6.43 3.67 -4.84
N TYR A 68 -6.25 3.40 -6.13
CA TYR A 68 -5.01 3.73 -6.85
C TYR A 68 -4.55 5.18 -6.65
N LYS A 69 -5.49 6.13 -6.56
CA LYS A 69 -5.15 7.55 -6.34
C LYS A 69 -4.48 7.81 -4.99
N ASP A 70 -4.74 6.98 -3.99
CA ASP A 70 -4.09 7.13 -2.69
C ASP A 70 -2.60 6.77 -2.73
N VAL A 71 -2.17 5.99 -3.71
CA VAL A 71 -0.77 5.56 -3.87
C VAL A 71 -0.04 6.41 -4.92
N ASN A 72 -0.74 6.73 -6.02
CA ASN A 72 -0.15 7.37 -7.19
C ASN A 72 -0.21 8.91 -7.20
N THR A 73 -0.74 9.54 -6.16
CA THR A 73 -0.74 11.01 -6.05
C THR A 73 0.22 11.43 -4.94
N GLU A 74 1.19 12.29 -5.24
CA GLU A 74 2.00 12.95 -4.22
C GLU A 74 1.09 13.81 -3.33
N ASP A 75 1.31 13.76 -2.02
CA ASP A 75 0.56 14.59 -1.07
C ASP A 75 1.09 16.04 -1.13
N ALA A 76 0.29 16.96 -1.69
CA ALA A 76 0.62 18.38 -1.86
C ALA A 76 0.74 19.16 -0.54
#